data_AF-X1S0E4-F1
#
_entry.id   AF-X1S0E4-F1
#
_cell.length_a   1.000
_cell.length_b   1.000
_cell.length_c   1.000
_cell.angle_alpha   90.00
_cell.angle_beta   90.00
_cell.angle_gamma   90.00
#
_symmetry.space_group_name_H-M   'P 1'
#
loop_
_entity.id
_entity.type
_entity.pdbx_description
1 polymer ?
#
loop_
_entity_poly.entity_id
_entity_poly.type
_entity_poly.pdbx_seq_one_letter_code
_entity_poly.pdbx_strand_id
1 'polypeptide(L)' 'ANVGTEVFLLPAAHSLEKEGSVNNTCRWNQWRYKGADPPGEARSDLWIISKLMLKLKELYVG' A
#
# COMPACT_ATOMS: atom_id res chain seq x y z
N ALA A 1 -23.35 -17.11 -9.43
CA ALA A 1 -24.12 -16.00 -8.85
C ALA A 1 -24.40 -16.16 -7.35
N ASN A 2 -23.98 -17.26 -6.70
CA ASN A 2 -24.30 -17.55 -5.30
C ASN A 2 -23.03 -17.55 -4.41
N VAL A 3 -22.27 -16.45 -4.44
CA VAL A 3 -21.03 -16.29 -3.66
C VAL A 3 -21.23 -15.10 -2.72
N GLY A 4 -21.14 -15.34 -1.41
CA GLY A 4 -21.39 -14.34 -0.35
C GLY A 4 -20.14 -13.61 0.15
N THR A 5 -19.01 -13.73 -0.55
CA THR A 5 -17.77 -13.05 -0.17
C THR A 5 -17.88 -11.56 -0.46
N GLU A 6 -17.70 -10.73 0.56
CA GLU A 6 -17.48 -9.29 0.37
C GLU A 6 -16.04 -9.05 -0.10
N VAL A 7 -15.88 -8.35 -1.23
CA VAL A 7 -14.58 -8.11 -1.86
C VAL A 7 -14.33 -6.61 -1.96
N PHE A 8 -13.21 -6.17 -1.41
CA PHE A 8 -12.71 -4.82 -1.54
C PHE A 8 -11.49 -4.80 -2.47
N LEU A 9 -11.50 -3.91 -3.46
CA LEU A 9 -10.34 -3.64 -4.31
C LEU A 9 -9.76 -2.27 -3.97
N LEU A 10 -8.56 -2.25 -3.41
CA LEU A 10 -7.85 -1.03 -3.03
C LEU A 10 -6.72 -0.75 -4.04
N PRO A 11 -6.77 0.34 -4.82
CA PRO A 11 -5.77 0.62 -5.84
C PRO A 11 -4.43 1.02 -5.21
N ALA A 12 -3.39 0.23 -5.47
CA ALA A 12 -2.04 0.46 -4.96
C ALA A 12 -1.14 1.16 -6.00
N ALA A 13 -0.24 2.01 -5.52
CA ALA A 13 0.77 2.67 -6.34
C ALA A 13 1.85 1.69 -6.81
N HIS A 14 2.27 1.81 -8.06
CA HIS A 14 3.35 1.04 -8.67
C HIS A 14 4.71 1.34 -8.01
N SER A 15 5.70 0.50 -8.26
CA SER A 15 7.05 0.62 -7.70
C SER A 15 7.77 1.93 -8.04
N LEU A 16 7.46 2.53 -9.19
CA LEU A 16 8.02 3.81 -9.66
C LEU A 16 7.25 5.04 -9.14
N GLU A 17 6.11 4.83 -8.48
CA GLU A 17 5.21 5.88 -7.99
C GLU A 17 5.38 6.13 -6.49
N LYS A 18 6.32 5.42 -5.85
CA LYS A 18 6.65 5.51 -4.42
C LYS A 18 8.14 5.33 -4.18
N GLU A 19 8.63 5.96 -3.13
CA GLU A 19 10.02 5.83 -2.68
C GLU A 19 10.19 4.75 -1.61
N GLY A 20 11.42 4.26 -1.45
CA GLY A 20 11.79 3.30 -0.42
C GLY A 20 12.95 2.41 -0.85
N SER A 21 13.24 1.39 -0.05
CA SER A 21 14.30 0.42 -0.33
C SER A 21 13.75 -0.92 -0.83
N VAL A 22 14.57 -1.63 -1.60
CA VAL A 22 14.37 -3.04 -1.97
C VAL A 22 15.67 -3.81 -1.77
N ASN A 23 15.53 -5.06 -1.34
CA ASN A 23 16.65 -5.98 -1.14
C ASN A 23 16.74 -6.96 -2.31
N ASN A 24 17.86 -6.97 -3.03
CA ASN A 24 18.10 -7.97 -4.07
C ASN A 24 18.70 -9.27 -3.49
N THR A 25 18.87 -10.29 -4.34
CA THR A 25 19.46 -11.60 -3.94
C THR A 25 20.87 -11.48 -3.34
N CYS A 26 21.64 -10.45 -3.73
CA CYS A 26 22.94 -10.15 -3.13
C CYS A 26 22.85 -9.38 -1.80
N ARG A 27 21.64 -9.23 -1.25
CA ARG A 27 21.33 -8.51 0.01
C ARG A 27 21.69 -7.02 -0.02
N TRP A 28 21.72 -6.41 -1.21
CA TRP A 28 21.91 -4.97 -1.33
C TRP A 28 20.59 -4.26 -1.04
N ASN A 29 20.62 -3.41 0.00
CA ASN A 29 19.55 -2.47 0.31
C ASN A 29 19.65 -1.29 -0.67
N GLN A 30 18.88 -1.33 -1.75
CA GLN A 30 18.92 -0.32 -2.80
C GLN A 30 17.76 0.65 -2.60
N TRP A 31 18.08 1.94 -2.48
CA TRP A 31 17.07 2.99 -2.41
C TRP A 31 16.58 3.37 -3.81
N ARG A 32 15.27 3.63 -3.95
CA ARG A 32 14.66 4.22 -5.14
C ARG A 32 13.83 5.44 -4.76
N TYR A 33 13.84 6.42 -5.64
CA TYR A 33 13.05 7.63 -5.52
C TYR A 33 11.78 7.53 -6.36
N LYS A 34 10.78 8.33 -5.99
CA LYS A 34 9.53 8.44 -6.73
C LYS A 34 9.77 9.13 -8.08
N GLY A 35 9.27 8.53 -9.16
CA GLY A 35 9.38 9.06 -10.53
C GLY A 35 8.13 9.78 -11.02
N ALA A 36 6.94 9.32 -10.63
CA ALA A 36 5.66 9.92 -11.02
C ALA A 36 4.62 9.81 -9.89
N ASP A 37 3.54 10.57 -10.00
CA ASP A 37 2.36 10.38 -9.15
C ASP A 37 1.55 9.17 -9.59
N PRO A 38 0.97 8.40 -8.64
CA PRO A 38 0.12 7.26 -8.97
C PRO A 38 -1.18 7.71 -9.64
N PRO A 39 -1.76 6.90 -10.56
CA PRO A 39 -2.94 7.28 -11.31
C PRO A 39 -4.20 7.30 -10.44
N GLY A 40 -5.07 8.27 -10.70
CA GLY A 40 -6.37 8.40 -10.03
C GLY A 40 -6.26 8.43 -8.51
N GLU A 41 -6.90 7.48 -7.85
CA GLU A 41 -6.95 7.39 -6.38
C GLU A 41 -5.96 6.38 -5.81
N ALA A 42 -5.04 5.85 -6.62
CA ALA A 42 -4.04 4.90 -6.13
C ALA A 42 -3.14 5.53 -5.04
N ARG A 43 -2.79 4.74 -4.03
CA ARG A 43 -1.96 5.16 -2.88
C ARG A 43 -0.88 4.11 -2.60
N SER A 44 0.19 4.51 -1.90
CA SER A 44 1.22 3.54 -1.49
C SER A 44 0.64 2.50 -0.51
N ASP A 45 1.13 1.27 -0.56
CA ASP A 45 0.68 0.19 0.33
C ASP A 45 0.81 0.58 1.79
N LEU A 46 1.90 1.29 2.15
CA LEU A 46 2.13 1.80 3.49
C LEU A 46 1.03 2.75 3.94
N TRP A 47 0.56 3.65 3.06
CA TRP A 47 -0.55 4.55 3.37
C TRP A 47 -1.84 3.78 3.62
N ILE A 48 -2.14 2.79 2.76
CA ILE A 48 -3.34 1.96 2.84
C ILE A 48 -3.38 1.20 4.18
N ILE A 49 -2.31 0.46 4.49
CA ILE A 49 -2.22 -0.35 5.72
C ILE A 49 -2.24 0.55 6.96
N SER A 50 -1.54 1.68 6.92
CA SER A 50 -1.52 2.63 8.05
C SER A 50 -2.90 3.20 8.33
N LYS A 51 -3.65 3.60 7.30
CA LYS A 51 -5.02 4.10 7.46
C LYS A 51 -5.97 3.03 7.97
N LEU A 52 -5.88 1.81 7.45
CA LEU A 52 -6.66 0.67 7.94
C LEU A 52 -6.40 0.44 9.43
N MET A 53 -5.13 0.41 9.84
CA MET A 53 -4.76 0.19 11.25
C MET A 53 -5.25 1.32 12.16
N LEU A 54 -5.14 2.58 11.74
CA LEU A 54 -5.65 3.71 12.53
C LEU A 54 -7.16 3.64 12.69
N LYS A 55 -7.91 3.29 11.64
CA LYS A 55 -9.36 3.07 11.71
C LYS A 55 -9.73 1.91 12.60
N LEU A 56 -8.97 0.82 12.54
CA LEU A 56 -9.15 -0.30 13.44
C LEU A 56 -8.95 0.13 14.90
N LYS A 57 -7.88 0.88 15.19
CA LYS A 57 -7.64 1.40 16.54
C LYS A 57 -8.81 2.25 17.02
N GLU A 58 -9.27 3.21 16.21
CA GLU A 58 -10.44 4.06 16.52
C GLU A 58 -11.69 3.24 16.89
N LEU A 59 -11.97 2.15 16.15
CA LEU A 59 -13.13 1.28 16.41
C LEU A 59 -13.03 0.49 17.72
N TYR A 60 -11.81 0.24 18.20
CA TYR A 60 -11.55 -0.55 19.42
C TYR A 60 -10.95 0.29 20.55
N VAL A 61 -11.05 1.63 20.49
CA VAL A 61 -10.83 2.48 21.66
C VAL A 61 -12.03 2.31 22.58
N GLY A 62 -11.84 1.57 23.69
CA GLY A 62 -12.80 1.48 24.78
C GLY A 62 -12.90 2.78 25.58
#